data_AF-A0A2X2C8S4-F1
#
_entry.id   AF-A0A2X2C8S4-F1
#
_cell.length_a   1.000
_cell.length_b   1.000
_cell.length_c   1.000
_cell.angle_alpha   90.00
_cell.angle_beta   90.00
_cell.angle_gamma   90.00
#
_symmetry.space_group_name_H-M   'P 1'
#
loop_
_entity.id
_entity.type
_entity.pdbx_description
1 polymer ?
#
loop_
_entity_poly.entity_id
_entity_poly.type
_entity_poly.pdbx_seq_one_letter_code
_entity_poly.pdbx_strand_id
1 'polypeptide(L)'
;MRLISNQDASSNHLRQILTIVANAQRVVLVSGWIKHEGIDLLMSSLKAALERGASVTLFTNAEHTQEDSLTKLKSLNGLNHVIVPKSLIYLHTKLYYVEDNKGFKAIIGSANITKDALRKNEELSVYIEGALDCDEHQQLKAYLSHLDELERKVRGEIEIVRSNNI
;
A
#
# COMPACT_ATOMS: atom_id res chain seq x y z
N MET A 1 -12.20 12.13 10.86
CA MET A 1 -10.74 12.33 10.63
C MET A 1 -10.01 12.37 11.96
N ARG A 2 -8.83 11.76 12.07
CA ARG A 2 -7.92 11.94 13.23
C ARG A 2 -6.45 11.84 12.79
N LEU A 3 -5.53 12.34 13.61
CA LEU A 3 -4.09 12.22 13.35
C LEU A 3 -3.54 10.87 13.86
N ILE A 4 -2.48 10.39 13.20
CA ILE A 4 -1.64 9.27 13.61
C ILE A 4 -0.19 9.77 13.66
N SER A 5 0.49 9.45 14.76
CA SER A 5 1.93 9.61 14.89
C SER A 5 2.53 8.37 15.58
N ASN A 6 3.86 8.28 15.65
CA ASN A 6 4.55 7.23 16.38
C ASN A 6 4.88 7.59 17.85
N GLN A 7 4.36 8.72 18.34
CA GLN A 7 4.62 9.20 19.71
C GLN A 7 4.02 8.29 20.79
N ASP A 8 2.98 7.52 20.44
CA ASP A 8 2.40 6.49 21.29
C ASP A 8 2.62 5.10 20.68
N ALA A 9 3.42 4.27 21.36
CA ALA A 9 3.73 2.91 20.92
C ALA A 9 2.50 1.99 20.84
N SER A 10 1.44 2.28 21.59
CA SER A 10 0.18 1.53 21.57
C SER A 10 -0.70 1.86 20.36
N SER A 11 -0.47 3.01 19.72
CA SER A 11 -1.28 3.55 18.63
C SER A 11 -0.45 4.03 17.41
N ASN A 12 0.75 3.48 17.22
CA ASN A 12 1.62 3.83 16.09
C ASN A 12 1.08 3.39 14.71
N HIS A 13 1.73 3.84 13.64
CA HIS A 13 1.31 3.55 12.27
C HIS A 13 1.13 2.06 11.99
N LEU A 14 2.06 1.21 12.45
CA LEU A 14 1.94 -0.25 12.27
C LEU A 14 0.63 -0.77 12.86
N ARG A 15 0.30 -0.40 14.11
CA ARG A 15 -0.92 -0.88 14.77
C ARG A 15 -2.17 -0.46 14.00
N GLN A 16 -2.19 0.77 13.52
CA GLN A 16 -3.31 1.31 12.74
C GLN A 16 -3.46 0.57 11.40
N ILE A 17 -2.35 0.36 10.68
CA ILE A 17 -2.34 -0.38 9.40
C ILE A 17 -2.80 -1.82 9.59
N LEU A 18 -2.26 -2.54 10.58
CA LEU A 18 -2.67 -3.93 10.85
C LEU A 18 -4.16 -4.02 11.21
N THR A 19 -4.68 -3.02 11.93
CA THR A 19 -6.10 -2.95 12.32
C THR A 19 -7.01 -2.80 11.09
N ILE A 20 -6.69 -1.88 10.18
CA ILE A 20 -7.55 -1.66 9.01
C ILE A 20 -7.49 -2.82 8.02
N VAL A 21 -6.35 -3.50 7.87
CA VAL A 21 -6.20 -4.65 6.97
C VAL A 21 -6.92 -5.91 7.48
N ALA A 22 -7.12 -6.05 8.80
CA ALA A 22 -7.61 -7.27 9.42
C ALA A 22 -9.00 -7.74 8.93
N ASN A 23 -9.87 -6.83 8.49
CA ASN A 23 -11.23 -7.15 8.04
C ASN A 23 -11.56 -6.62 6.63
N ALA A 24 -10.56 -6.08 5.93
CA ALA A 24 -10.74 -5.50 4.62
C ALA A 24 -11.12 -6.55 3.56
N GLN A 25 -11.97 -6.17 2.62
CA GLN A 25 -12.26 -6.94 1.40
C GLN A 25 -11.38 -6.49 0.24
N ARG A 26 -10.99 -5.21 0.21
CA ARG A 26 -9.99 -4.68 -0.70
C ARG A 26 -8.95 -3.89 0.09
N VAL A 27 -7.69 -4.09 -0.25
CA VAL A 27 -6.53 -3.44 0.35
C VAL A 27 -5.68 -2.84 -0.78
N VAL A 28 -5.40 -1.55 -0.71
CA VAL A 28 -4.47 -0.86 -1.61
C VAL A 28 -3.40 -0.17 -0.77
N LEU A 29 -2.17 -0.65 -0.89
CA LEU A 29 -1.01 -0.09 -0.21
C LEU A 29 -0.09 0.58 -1.24
N VAL A 30 0.44 1.74 -0.90
CA VAL A 30 1.38 2.48 -1.73
C VAL A 30 2.52 2.96 -0.85
N SER A 31 3.75 2.70 -1.25
CA SER A 31 4.93 3.24 -0.56
C SER A 31 6.05 3.55 -1.53
N GLY A 32 6.51 4.79 -1.50
CA GLY A 32 7.66 5.24 -2.29
C GLY A 32 9.01 4.67 -1.83
N TRP A 33 9.10 4.18 -0.59
CA TRP A 33 10.30 3.52 -0.08
C TRP A 33 9.92 2.26 0.68
N ILE A 34 10.60 1.15 0.43
CA ILE A 34 10.34 -0.13 1.10
C ILE A 34 11.65 -0.75 1.58
N LYS A 35 11.65 -1.16 2.86
CA LYS A 35 12.69 -2.00 3.43
C LYS A 35 12.13 -3.35 3.85
N HIS A 36 12.99 -4.35 3.83
CA HIS A 36 12.64 -5.74 4.15
C HIS A 36 11.95 -5.89 5.50
N GLU A 37 12.49 -5.23 6.53
CA GLU A 37 11.95 -5.29 7.89
C GLU A 37 10.60 -4.57 8.01
N GLY A 38 10.28 -3.66 7.09
CA GLY A 38 8.96 -3.05 6.98
C GLY A 38 7.93 -4.03 6.42
N ILE A 39 8.28 -4.75 5.36
CA ILE A 39 7.44 -5.81 4.77
C ILE A 39 7.17 -6.91 5.79
N ASP A 40 8.19 -7.35 6.53
CA ASP A 40 8.07 -8.42 7.53
C ASP A 40 6.99 -8.17 8.57
N LEU A 41 6.82 -6.92 8.97
CA LEU A 41 5.80 -6.52 9.93
C LEU A 41 4.37 -6.68 9.37
N LEU A 42 4.21 -6.65 8.05
CA LEU A 42 2.91 -6.72 7.37
C LEU A 42 2.60 -8.13 6.83
N MET A 43 3.61 -8.99 6.63
CA MET A 43 3.47 -10.29 5.96
C MET A 43 2.31 -11.14 6.49
N SER A 44 2.21 -11.34 7.80
CA SER A 44 1.14 -12.16 8.39
C SER A 44 -0.25 -11.57 8.16
N SER A 45 -0.38 -10.24 8.19
CA SER A 45 -1.66 -9.56 7.98
C SER A 45 -2.10 -9.60 6.52
N LEU A 46 -1.16 -9.38 5.59
CA LEU A 46 -1.41 -9.47 4.15
C LEU A 46 -1.75 -10.91 3.74
N LYS A 47 -1.00 -11.89 4.26
CA LYS A 47 -1.30 -13.31 4.03
C LYS A 47 -2.70 -13.67 4.53
N ALA A 48 -3.05 -13.27 5.76
CA ALA A 48 -4.39 -13.51 6.29
C ALA A 48 -5.48 -12.81 5.47
N ALA A 49 -5.22 -11.62 4.93
CA ALA A 49 -6.17 -10.94 4.05
C ALA A 49 -6.40 -11.71 2.74
N LEU A 50 -5.33 -12.16 2.09
CA LEU A 50 -5.38 -12.98 0.88
C LEU A 50 -6.11 -14.31 1.14
N GLU A 51 -5.83 -14.99 2.25
CA GLU A 51 -6.49 -16.25 2.64
C GLU A 51 -7.99 -16.10 2.89
N ARG A 52 -8.45 -14.91 3.33
CA ARG A 52 -9.88 -14.58 3.42
C ARG A 52 -10.52 -14.24 2.08
N GLY A 53 -9.75 -14.18 1.00
CA GLY A 53 -10.21 -13.79 -0.34
C GLY A 53 -10.24 -12.29 -0.58
N ALA A 54 -9.56 -11.48 0.24
CA ALA A 54 -9.44 -10.05 -0.02
C ALA A 54 -8.57 -9.78 -1.25
N SER A 55 -8.95 -8.78 -2.05
CA SER A 55 -8.07 -8.24 -3.09
C SER A 55 -6.99 -7.38 -2.44
N VAL A 56 -5.72 -7.67 -2.68
CA VAL A 56 -4.60 -6.92 -2.12
C VAL A 56 -3.70 -6.44 -3.25
N THR A 57 -3.59 -5.13 -3.40
CA THR A 57 -2.66 -4.48 -4.33
C THR A 57 -1.62 -3.69 -3.56
N LEU A 58 -0.35 -3.86 -3.91
CA LEU A 58 0.78 -3.12 -3.35
C LEU A 58 1.54 -2.42 -4.49
N PHE A 59 1.62 -1.09 -4.44
CA PHE A 59 2.41 -0.27 -5.35
C PHE A 59 3.73 0.13 -4.69
N THR A 60 4.85 -0.13 -5.37
CA THR A 60 6.20 0.11 -4.86
C THR A 60 7.05 0.83 -5.89
N ASN A 61 7.98 1.67 -5.45
CA ASN A 61 8.93 2.35 -6.34
C ASN A 61 10.09 1.40 -6.70
N ALA A 62 10.38 1.23 -8.00
CA ALA A 62 11.45 0.35 -8.47
C ALA A 62 12.84 0.70 -7.90
N GLU A 63 13.14 1.99 -7.71
CA GLU A 63 14.46 2.47 -7.25
C GLU A 63 14.70 2.29 -5.75
N HIS A 64 13.61 2.11 -4.97
CA HIS A 64 13.64 2.19 -3.52
C HIS A 64 12.99 0.99 -2.84
N THR A 65 12.91 -0.14 -3.55
CA THR A 65 12.44 -1.42 -3.02
C THR A 65 13.60 -2.41 -2.97
N GLN A 66 14.00 -2.83 -1.77
CA GLN A 66 15.09 -3.80 -1.61
C GLN A 66 14.74 -5.15 -2.22
N GLU A 67 15.72 -5.83 -2.82
CA GLU A 67 15.52 -7.13 -3.49
C GLU A 67 14.92 -8.21 -2.57
N ASP A 68 15.37 -8.28 -1.32
CA ASP A 68 14.81 -9.21 -0.33
C ASP A 68 13.32 -8.92 -0.02
N SER A 69 12.88 -7.67 -0.19
CA SER A 69 11.46 -7.32 -0.07
C SER A 69 10.68 -7.89 -1.24
N LEU A 70 11.23 -7.83 -2.46
CA LEU A 70 10.61 -8.40 -3.66
C LEU A 70 10.43 -9.91 -3.53
N THR A 71 11.47 -10.62 -3.06
CA THR A 71 11.42 -12.08 -2.86
C THR A 71 10.34 -12.47 -1.86
N LYS A 72 10.20 -11.74 -0.75
CA LYS A 72 9.15 -11.99 0.23
C LYS A 72 7.76 -11.72 -0.32
N LEU A 73 7.56 -10.59 -1.00
CA LEU A 73 6.27 -10.26 -1.60
C LEU A 73 5.84 -11.28 -2.65
N LYS A 74 6.78 -11.81 -3.46
CA LYS A 74 6.51 -12.90 -4.41
C LYS A 74 6.02 -14.19 -3.77
N SER A 75 6.29 -14.41 -2.48
CA SER A 75 5.80 -15.60 -1.76
C SER A 75 4.34 -15.50 -1.32
N LEU A 76 3.71 -14.31 -1.43
CA LEU A 76 2.30 -14.10 -1.14
C LEU A 76 1.46 -14.38 -2.39
N ASN A 77 1.01 -15.63 -2.53
CA ASN A 77 0.10 -16.00 -3.62
C ASN A 77 -1.17 -15.13 -3.63
N GLY A 78 -1.50 -14.55 -4.78
CA GLY A 78 -2.66 -13.67 -4.96
C GLY A 78 -2.38 -12.20 -4.66
N LEU A 79 -1.20 -11.83 -4.13
CA LEU A 79 -0.80 -10.43 -4.03
C LEU A 79 -0.64 -9.84 -5.43
N ASN A 80 -1.36 -8.75 -5.71
CA ASN A 80 -1.09 -7.93 -6.88
C ASN A 80 0.03 -6.92 -6.55
N HIS A 81 1.28 -7.26 -6.89
CA HIS A 81 2.42 -6.38 -6.66
C HIS A 81 2.78 -5.59 -7.93
N VAL A 82 2.63 -4.27 -7.88
CA VAL A 82 2.95 -3.33 -8.96
C VAL A 82 4.25 -2.60 -8.63
N ILE A 83 5.31 -2.88 -9.38
CA ILE A 83 6.61 -2.20 -9.27
C ILE A 83 6.63 -1.07 -10.30
N VAL A 84 6.52 0.17 -9.83
CA VAL A 84 6.44 1.37 -10.67
C VAL A 84 7.86 1.81 -11.08
N PRO A 85 8.20 1.80 -12.38
CA PRO A 85 9.50 2.24 -12.86
C PRO A 85 9.60 3.76 -12.87
N LYS A 86 10.81 4.28 -12.60
CA LYS A 86 11.09 5.72 -12.62
C LYS A 86 10.86 6.37 -13.99
N SER A 87 10.95 5.59 -15.08
CA SER A 87 10.64 6.04 -16.45
C SER A 87 9.19 6.47 -16.61
N LEU A 88 8.25 5.84 -15.90
CA LEU A 88 6.84 6.22 -15.91
C LEU A 88 6.56 7.38 -14.97
N ILE A 89 6.92 7.20 -13.69
CA ILE A 89 6.72 8.22 -12.66
C ILE A 89 7.58 7.91 -11.43
N TYR A 90 8.01 8.96 -10.74
CA TYR A 90 8.64 8.81 -9.43
C TYR A 90 7.56 8.64 -8.34
N LEU A 91 7.25 7.38 -8.00
CA LEU A 91 6.26 7.07 -6.97
C LEU A 91 6.78 7.45 -5.58
N HIS A 92 6.15 8.46 -4.96
CA HIS A 92 6.51 8.93 -3.62
C HIS A 92 5.34 8.95 -2.62
N THR A 93 4.16 8.50 -3.04
CA THR A 93 2.97 8.38 -2.20
C THR A 93 3.20 7.43 -1.03
N LYS A 94 2.56 7.72 0.11
CA LYS A 94 2.32 6.76 1.19
C LYS A 94 0.83 6.71 1.49
N LEU A 95 0.19 5.61 1.14
CA LEU A 95 -1.24 5.39 1.26
C LEU A 95 -1.48 3.97 1.75
N TYR A 96 -2.32 3.85 2.77
CA TYR A 96 -2.85 2.58 3.25
C TYR A 96 -4.36 2.68 3.21
N TYR A 97 -4.95 2.20 2.12
CA TYR A 97 -6.38 2.25 1.88
C TYR A 97 -6.98 0.85 2.02
N VAL A 98 -8.15 0.77 2.65
CA VAL A 98 -8.97 -0.42 2.68
C VAL A 98 -10.45 -0.08 2.50
N GLU A 99 -11.21 -1.02 1.98
CA GLU A 99 -12.68 -0.95 1.99
C GLU A 99 -13.30 -2.33 2.24
N ASP A 100 -14.50 -2.27 2.80
CA ASP A 100 -15.42 -3.39 2.98
C ASP A 100 -16.86 -2.90 2.71
N ASN A 101 -17.84 -3.78 2.90
CA ASN A 101 -19.25 -3.44 2.72
C ASN A 101 -19.80 -2.38 3.70
N LYS A 102 -19.04 -2.00 4.74
CA LYS A 102 -19.44 -0.99 5.74
C LYS A 102 -18.86 0.40 5.43
N GLY A 103 -17.85 0.50 4.57
CA GLY A 103 -17.20 1.77 4.26
C GLY A 103 -15.73 1.63 3.87
N PHE A 104 -15.03 2.76 3.88
CA PHE A 104 -13.60 2.82 3.63
C PHE A 104 -12.84 3.29 4.86
N LYS A 105 -11.54 2.95 4.91
CA LYS A 105 -10.57 3.52 5.84
C LYS A 105 -9.29 3.82 5.07
N ALA A 106 -8.66 4.95 5.37
CA ALA A 106 -7.41 5.36 4.74
C ALA A 106 -6.45 5.96 5.76
N ILE A 107 -5.18 5.61 5.65
CA ILE A 107 -4.07 6.30 6.32
C ILE A 107 -3.21 6.94 5.23
N ILE A 108 -3.02 8.25 5.30
CA ILE A 108 -2.32 9.05 4.30
C ILE A 108 -1.34 9.97 5.02
N GLY A 109 -0.08 10.00 4.60
CA GLY A 109 0.89 10.87 5.26
C GLY A 109 2.33 10.54 4.92
N SER A 110 3.21 10.61 5.91
CA SER A 110 4.66 10.53 5.73
C SER A 110 5.24 9.11 5.84
N ALA A 111 4.56 8.20 6.53
CA ALA A 111 5.11 6.90 6.88
C ALA A 111 5.26 5.95 5.69
N ASN A 112 6.50 5.66 5.28
CA ASN A 112 6.82 4.61 4.32
C ASN A 112 6.74 3.21 4.97
N ILE A 113 6.73 2.15 4.16
CA ILE A 113 6.83 0.75 4.64
C ILE A 113 8.29 0.42 4.99
N THR A 114 8.73 0.95 6.13
CA THR A 114 9.99 0.62 6.79
C THR A 114 9.73 0.40 8.27
N LYS A 115 10.54 -0.44 8.95
CA LYS A 115 10.33 -0.74 10.37
C LYS A 115 10.25 0.50 11.25
N ASP A 116 11.12 1.48 11.03
CA ASP A 116 11.19 2.67 11.86
C ASP A 116 10.09 3.69 11.51
N ALA A 117 9.78 3.92 10.24
CA ALA A 117 8.63 4.76 9.85
C ALA A 117 7.31 4.23 10.40
N LEU A 118 7.14 2.90 10.47
CA LEU A 118 5.92 2.31 11.00
C LEU A 118 5.82 2.29 12.53
N ARG A 119 6.91 2.58 13.27
CA ARG A 119 6.95 2.37 14.73
C ARG A 119 7.57 3.48 15.57
N LYS A 120 8.55 4.22 15.04
CA LYS A 120 9.50 5.01 15.86
C LYS A 120 9.83 6.39 15.30
N ASN A 121 9.95 6.55 13.99
CA ASN A 121 10.33 7.84 13.40
C ASN A 121 9.27 8.90 13.73
N GLU A 122 9.71 10.16 13.72
CA GLU A 122 8.79 11.29 13.68
C GLU A 122 8.01 11.26 12.37
N GLU A 123 6.75 10.85 12.45
CA GLU A 123 5.86 10.62 11.33
C GLU A 123 4.50 11.19 11.68
N LEU A 124 3.84 11.82 10.71
CA LEU A 124 2.51 12.37 10.86
C LEU A 124 1.66 11.96 9.67
N SER A 125 0.55 11.29 9.96
CA SER A 125 -0.44 10.89 8.98
C SER A 125 -1.84 11.25 9.44
N VAL A 126 -2.77 11.29 8.49
CA VAL A 126 -4.20 11.39 8.75
C VAL A 126 -4.84 10.02 8.58
N TYR A 127 -5.72 9.68 9.52
CA TYR A 127 -6.68 8.60 9.41
C TYR A 127 -8.05 9.15 9.02
N ILE A 128 -8.62 8.60 7.97
CA ILE A 128 -9.92 8.96 7.42
C ILE A 128 -10.74 7.67 7.33
N GLU A 129 -12.00 7.75 7.75
CA GLU A 129 -12.98 6.68 7.56
C GLU A 129 -14.34 7.29 7.27
N GLY A 130 -15.18 6.55 6.55
CA GLY A 130 -16.50 7.01 6.17
C GLY A 130 -17.27 5.96 5.37
N ALA A 131 -18.51 6.29 5.07
CA ALA A 131 -19.31 5.52 4.12
C ALA A 131 -18.69 5.57 2.73
N LEU A 132 -18.94 4.55 1.91
CA LEU A 132 -18.63 4.63 0.50
C LEU A 132 -19.44 5.77 -0.14
N ASP A 133 -18.83 6.36 -1.14
CA ASP A 133 -19.34 7.45 -1.98
C ASP A 133 -19.58 8.81 -1.30
N CYS A 134 -19.18 8.99 -0.03
CA CYS A 134 -19.07 10.33 0.57
C CYS A 134 -17.98 11.18 -0.11
N ASP A 135 -17.96 12.49 0.17
CA ASP A 135 -17.06 13.43 -0.51
C ASP A 135 -15.58 13.05 -0.38
N GLU A 136 -15.13 12.62 0.81
CA GLU A 136 -13.77 12.12 1.03
C GLU A 136 -13.50 10.82 0.26
N HIS A 137 -14.50 9.94 0.19
CA HIS A 137 -14.39 8.71 -0.58
C HIS A 137 -14.26 9.01 -2.07
N GLN A 138 -15.02 9.95 -2.64
CA GLN A 138 -14.93 10.30 -4.06
C GLN A 138 -13.54 10.83 -4.43
N GLN A 139 -12.94 11.64 -3.57
CA GLN A 139 -11.57 12.13 -3.77
C GLN A 139 -10.55 10.99 -3.74
N LEU A 140 -10.67 10.07 -2.77
CA LEU A 140 -9.82 8.89 -2.69
C LEU A 140 -10.03 7.97 -3.89
N LYS A 141 -11.28 7.75 -4.31
CA LYS A 141 -11.65 6.94 -5.46
C LYS A 141 -11.04 7.47 -6.75
N ALA A 142 -11.04 8.79 -6.96
CA ALA A 142 -10.36 9.39 -8.10
C ALA A 142 -8.85 9.10 -8.09
N TYR A 143 -8.20 9.16 -6.93
CA TYR A 143 -6.79 8.80 -6.80
C TYR A 143 -6.53 7.29 -7.00
N LEU A 144 -7.41 6.43 -6.49
CA LEU A 144 -7.34 4.98 -6.71
C LEU A 144 -7.51 4.64 -8.19
N SER A 145 -8.42 5.29 -8.92
CA SER A 145 -8.57 5.13 -10.36
C SER A 145 -7.31 5.54 -11.13
N HIS A 146 -6.61 6.59 -10.67
CA HIS A 146 -5.30 6.94 -11.21
C HIS A 146 -4.25 5.84 -10.97
N LEU A 147 -4.24 5.19 -9.79
CA LEU A 147 -3.36 4.05 -9.53
C LEU A 147 -3.69 2.84 -10.42
N ASP A 148 -4.97 2.57 -10.69
CA ASP A 148 -5.41 1.52 -11.60
C ASP A 148 -4.92 1.80 -13.05
N GLU A 149 -4.95 3.06 -13.48
CA GLU A 149 -4.36 3.49 -14.76
C GLU A 149 -2.84 3.32 -14.79
N LEU A 150 -2.17 3.68 -13.70
CA LEU A 150 -0.73 3.51 -13.57
C LEU A 150 -0.34 2.04 -13.66
N GLU A 151 -1.07 1.14 -12.99
CA GLU A 151 -0.88 -0.30 -13.10
C GLU A 151 -0.99 -0.78 -14.56
N ARG A 152 -2.04 -0.33 -15.29
CA ARG A 152 -2.20 -0.68 -16.71
C ARG A 152 -0.99 -0.25 -17.55
N LYS A 153 -0.45 0.96 -17.32
CA LYS A 153 0.74 1.45 -18.02
C LYS A 153 1.98 0.62 -17.70
N VAL A 154 2.21 0.29 -16.42
CA VAL A 154 3.32 -0.57 -15.98
C VAL A 154 3.26 -1.93 -16.70
N ARG A 155 2.08 -2.54 -16.77
CA ARG A 155 1.90 -3.83 -17.45
C ARG A 155 2.13 -3.75 -18.95
N GLY A 156 1.65 -2.69 -19.61
CA GLY A 156 1.87 -2.45 -21.03
C GLY A 156 3.35 -2.26 -21.40
N GLU A 157 4.13 -1.54 -20.58
CA GLU A 157 5.58 -1.41 -20.80
C GLU A 157 6.30 -2.75 -20.72
N ILE A 158 5.94 -3.60 -19.75
CA ILE A 158 6.54 -4.94 -19.60
C ILE A 158 6.27 -5.81 -20.83
N GLU A 159 5.07 -5.72 -21.41
CA GLU A 159 4.73 -6.46 -22.64
C GLU A 159 5.56 -6.00 -23.83
N ILE A 160 5.70 -4.68 -24.04
CA ILE A 160 6.50 -4.12 -25.14
C ILE A 160 7.98 -4.54 -25.02
N VAL A 161 8.55 -4.47 -23.81
CA VAL A 161 9.95 -4.86 -23.56
C VAL A 161 10.16 -6.36 -23.83
N ARG A 162 9.18 -7.21 -23.52
CA ARG A 162 9.26 -8.65 -23.84
C ARG A 162 9.18 -8.91 -25.34
N SER A 163 8.30 -8.22 -26.07
CA SER A 163 8.16 -8.40 -27.52
C SER A 163 9.37 -7.92 -28.33
N ASN A 164 10.14 -6.96 -27.83
CA ASN A 164 11.33 -6.42 -28.51
C ASN A 164 12.63 -7.20 -28.24
N ASN A 165 12.59 -8.22 -27.36
CA ASN A 165 13.75 -9.05 -26.97
C ASN A 165 13.65 -10.49 -27.50
N ILE A 166 12.77 -10.75 -28.48
CA ILE A 166 12.58 -12.01 -29.22
C ILE A 166 12.90 -11.74 -30.69
#